data_AF-A0A917U0U4-F1
#
_entry.id   AF-A0A917U0U4-F1
#
_cell.length_a   1.000
_cell.length_b   1.000
_cell.length_c   1.000
_cell.angle_alpha   90.00
_cell.angle_beta   90.00
_cell.angle_gamma   90.00
#
_symmetry.space_group_name_H-M   'P 1'
#
loop_
_entity.id
_entity.type
_entity.pdbx_description
1 polymer ?
#
loop_
_entity_poly.entity_id
_entity_poly.type
_entity_poly.pdbx_seq_one_letter_code
_entity_poly.pdbx_strand_id
1 'polypeptide(L)' 'MPDLTGAVWRKSSRSNNGGNCVEVADNLPGVVGLRDSKDPSGPVLAFSPAAWTAFVTGVQRDTFGN' A
#
# COMPACT_ATOMS: atom_id res chain seq x y z
N MET A 1 -16.57 3.92 3.83
CA MET A 1 -15.70 2.75 3.57
C MET A 1 -15.39 2.75 2.09
N PRO A 2 -14.13 2.92 1.68
CA PRO A 2 -13.76 2.94 0.27
C PRO A 2 -14.12 1.59 -0.37
N ASP A 3 -14.71 1.61 -1.56
CA ASP A 3 -15.00 0.41 -2.32
C ASP A 3 -13.68 -0.17 -2.83
N LEU A 4 -13.29 -1.32 -2.29
CA LEU A 4 -12.04 -2.03 -2.64
C LEU A 4 -12.32 -3.30 -3.44
N THR A 5 -13.56 -3.48 -3.91
CA THR A 5 -14.09 -4.72 -4.48
C THR A 5 -13.42 -5.09 -5.81
N GLY A 6 -12.76 -4.14 -6.47
CA GLY A 6 -11.93 -4.31 -7.68
C GLY A 6 -10.43 -4.09 -7.47
N ALA A 7 -9.95 -4.11 -6.23
CA ALA A 7 -8.53 -3.91 -5.91
C ALA A 7 -7.67 -5.04 -6.52
N VAL A 8 -6.80 -4.70 -7.46
CA VAL A 8 -5.75 -5.62 -7.94
C VAL A 8 -4.55 -5.48 -7.02
N TRP A 9 -4.39 -6.45 -6.12
CA TRP A 9 -3.30 -6.46 -5.14
C TRP A 9 -1.99 -6.91 -5.77
N ARG A 10 -0.98 -6.04 -5.75
CA ARG A 10 0.40 -6.37 -6.10
C ARG A 10 1.24 -6.55 -4.85
N LYS A 11 1.89 -7.70 -4.75
CA LYS A 11 2.87 -7.99 -3.71
C LYS A 11 4.24 -7.44 -4.09
N SER A 12 4.95 -6.85 -3.13
CA SER A 12 6.32 -6.36 -3.36
C SER A 12 7.29 -7.52 -3.56
N SER A 13 8.15 -7.44 -4.58
CA SER A 13 9.19 -8.45 -4.87
C SER A 13 10.28 -8.53 -3.80
N ARG A 14 10.35 -7.55 -2.87
CA ARG A 14 11.26 -7.57 -1.71
C ARG A 14 10.73 -8.43 -0.55
N SER A 15 9.59 -9.08 -0.75
CA SER A 15 9.00 -10.09 0.14
C SER A 15 9.78 -11.41 0.09
N ASN A 16 11.05 -11.42 0.49
CA ASN A 16 11.85 -12.65 0.59
C ASN A 16 12.08 -13.00 2.07
N ASN A 17 11.49 -14.11 2.51
CA ASN A 17 11.70 -14.82 3.80
C ASN A 17 11.62 -14.04 5.14
N GLY A 18 11.34 -12.73 5.16
CA GLY A 18 11.42 -11.87 6.36
C GLY A 18 10.08 -11.43 6.98
N GLY A 19 8.94 -11.95 6.51
CA GLY A 19 7.66 -11.79 7.19
C GLY A 19 7.00 -10.40 7.17
N ASN A 20 7.53 -9.39 6.49
CA ASN A 20 6.91 -8.05 6.42
C ASN A 20 6.39 -7.80 5.01
N CYS A 21 5.43 -8.62 4.59
CA CYS A 21 4.94 -8.66 3.22
C CYS A 21 3.74 -7.73 3.08
N VAL A 22 3.92 -6.57 2.45
CA VAL A 22 2.81 -5.64 2.14
C VAL A 22 2.30 -5.85 0.72
N GLU A 23 1.00 -5.66 0.54
CA GLU A 23 0.33 -5.63 -0.77
C GLU A 23 -0.27 -4.25 -1.01
N VAL A 24 -0.09 -3.74 -2.23
CA VAL A 24 -0.59 -2.44 -2.65
C VAL A 24 -1.57 -2.64 -3.80
N ALA A 25 -2.70 -1.94 -3.76
CA ALA A 25 -3.66 -1.87 -4.85
C ALA A 25 -3.81 -0.41 -5.30
N ASP A 26 -3.16 -0.07 -6.41
CA ASP A 26 -3.20 1.25 -7.05
C ASP A 26 -4.17 1.33 -8.24
N ASN A 27 -4.86 0.23 -8.56
CA ASN A 27 -5.75 0.11 -9.72
C ASN A 27 -7.13 0.77 -9.52
N LEU A 28 -7.44 1.27 -8.32
CA LEU A 28 -8.75 1.82 -8.01
C LEU A 28 -8.79 3.34 -8.29
N PRO A 29 -9.86 3.85 -8.92
CA PRO A 29 -10.00 5.28 -9.17
C PRO A 29 -10.17 6.03 -7.85
N GLY A 30 -9.22 6.89 -7.52
CA GLY A 30 -9.31 7.79 -6.36
C GLY A 30 -8.92 7.17 -5.02
N VAL A 31 -8.45 5.90 -4.99
CA VAL A 31 -7.97 5.26 -3.77
C VAL A 31 -6.79 4.32 -4.04
N VAL A 32 -5.81 4.34 -3.15
CA VAL A 32 -4.73 3.37 -3.09
C VAL A 32 -4.90 2.56 -1.81
N GLY A 33 -5.08 1.24 -1.96
CA GLY A 33 -5.18 0.32 -0.83
C GLY A 33 -3.82 -0.23 -0.43
N LEU A 34 -3.56 -0.31 0.87
CA LEU A 34 -2.45 -1.07 1.45
C LEU A 34 -2.99 -2.06 2.46
N ARG A 35 -2.54 -3.30 2.36
CA ARG A 35 -2.84 -4.32 3.35
C ARG A 35 -1.62 -5.16 3.66
N ASP A 36 -1.67 -5.81 4.81
CA ASP A 36 -0.69 -6.81 5.20
C ASP A 36 -1.02 -8.15 4.51
N SER A 37 -0.05 -8.76 3.84
CA SER A 37 -0.23 -10.05 3.16
C SER A 37 -0.45 -11.20 4.13
N LYS A 38 -0.05 -11.08 5.41
CA LYS A 38 -0.26 -12.09 6.46
C LYS A 38 -1.65 -11.99 7.07
N ASP A 39 -2.27 -10.81 7.02
CA ASP A 39 -3.64 -10.60 7.45
C ASP A 39 -4.50 -10.02 6.32
N PRO A 40 -4.85 -10.84 5.31
CA PRO A 40 -5.65 -10.39 4.16
C PRO A 40 -7.10 -10.02 4.54
N SER A 41 -7.57 -10.44 5.72
CA SER A 41 -8.87 -10.05 6.29
C SER A 41 -8.76 -8.89 7.29
N GLY A 42 -7.55 -8.42 7.55
CA GLY A 42 -7.25 -7.35 8.47
C GLY A 42 -7.62 -5.96 7.92
N PRO A 43 -7.37 -4.91 8.72
CA PRO A 43 -7.67 -3.54 8.33
C PRO A 43 -6.83 -3.12 7.11
N VAL A 44 -7.51 -2.70 6.05
CA VAL A 44 -6.88 -2.10 4.87
C VAL A 44 -6.71 -0.61 5.09
N LEU A 45 -5.49 -0.11 4.91
CA LEU A 45 -5.21 1.32 4.86
C LEU A 45 -5.54 1.85 3.47
N ALA A 46 -6.44 2.83 3.41
CA ALA A 46 -6.84 3.46 2.16
C ALA A 46 -6.31 4.90 2.11
N PHE A 47 -5.55 5.21 1.07
CA PHE A 47 -4.97 6.52 0.83
C PHE A 47 -5.57 7.14 -0.43
N SER A 48 -5.59 8.48 -0.51
CA SER A 48 -5.84 9.14 -1.79
C SER A 48 -4.60 9.02 -2.70
N PRO A 49 -4.75 9.07 -4.03
CA PRO A 49 -3.62 9.00 -4.95
C PRO A 49 -2.56 10.08 -4.68
N ALA A 50 -3.00 11.30 -4.36
CA ALA A 50 -2.11 12.40 -4.01
C ALA A 50 -1.30 12.13 -2.74
N ALA A 51 -1.95 11.61 -1.68
CA ALA A 51 -1.27 11.25 -0.44
C ALA A 51 -0.28 10.09 -0.65
N TRP A 52 -0.65 9.10 -1.47
CA TRP A 52 0.22 7.99 -1.83
C TRP A 52 1.46 8.47 -2.58
N THR A 53 1.30 9.34 -3.57
CA THR A 53 2.43 9.94 -4.30
C THR A 53 3.34 10.73 -3.37
N ALA A 54 2.79 11.55 -2.48
CA ALA A 54 3.57 12.31 -1.49
C ALA A 54 4.35 11.38 -0.54
N PHE A 55 3.71 10.32 -0.06
CA PHE A 55 4.35 9.31 0.79
C PHE A 55 5.52 8.63 0.08
N VAL A 56 5.30 8.07 -1.12
CA VAL A 56 6.36 7.38 -1.88
C VAL A 56 7.51 8.34 -2.19
N THR A 57 7.19 9.59 -2.52
CA THR A 57 8.18 10.64 -2.78
C THR A 57 9.01 10.96 -1.54
N GLY A 58 8.39 11.08 -0.37
CA GLY A 58 9.08 11.32 0.90
C GLY A 58 9.97 10.14 1.30
N VAL A 59 9.51 8.90 1.09
CA VAL A 59 10.32 7.69 1.35
C VAL A 59 11.54 7.65 0.44
N GLN A 60 11.39 7.96 -0.85
CA GLN A 60 12.51 8.00 -1.79
C GLN A 60 13.54 9.09 -1.46
N ARG A 61 13.06 10.22 -0.92
CA ARG A 61 13.89 11.35 -0.52
C ARG A 61 14.42 11.24 0.91
N ASP A 62 14.20 10.10 1.58
CA ASP A 62 14.52 9.88 3.00
C ASP A 62 14.03 11.02 3.90
N THR A 63 12.92 11.67 3.53
CA THR A 63 12.41 12.86 4.22
C THR A 63 11.70 12.50 5.54
N PHE A 64 11.56 11.20 5.81
CA PHE A 64 11.08 10.65 7.08
C PHE A 64 12.22 10.16 7.98
N GLY A 65 13.48 10.22 7.51
CA GLY A 65 14.66 9.98 8.32
C GLY A 65 14.94 11.19 9.19
N ASN A 66 14.96 10.98 10.50
CA ASN A 66 15.34 11.97 11.52
C ASN A 66 16.82 11.85 11.85
#